data_AF-A0AA39NR64-F1
#
_entry.id   AF-A0AA39NR64-F1
#
_cell.length_a   1.000
_cell.length_b   1.000
_cell.length_c   1.000
_cell.angle_alpha   90.00
_cell.angle_beta   90.00
_cell.angle_gamma   90.00
#
_symmetry.space_group_name_H-M   'P 1'
#
loop_
_entity.id
_entity.type
_entity.pdbx_description
1 polymer ?
#
loop_
_entity_poly.entity_id
_entity_poly.type
_entity_poly.pdbx_seq_one_letter_code
_entity_poly.pdbx_strand_id
1 'polypeptide(L)'
;MASDLEAALEEIEECAHIADALTDESIISRYEKFVSWNVHQYQVVRSNAKRRKISAPSCGTCETLLSRPFACLHCSFAGCWTHILDHLTDAEHLFCVDPNSGSVFCSDSDCMDMVYNAKLEAIYLATVISAEEKETRYQVSKRSREPFVAWAPSAEDTTVLEGSVPISCQARRGLLNLGQTCFLNVVLQCLVHNPLIRNYFLGDKHNVKACKTEDCSCCEMDKLITEIYSVDTAPYGPSSFLATTWMKSPDLAGYAQHDAHEFFISVLNHIHSNSRGSTNVSCNCIIHSTFAGQLQSDVKCERCNNVTSTSDPMLDISLELKDETTLHGCLKRFTQSEKLGSKEYNCGKCNKSSREVSKRMSISKLPPVLSFQFKRFEHKTSDKPTARKLDTPVRFPATINMAPFTSIALKENEKENNFASFGPEVMYEYDLFAVINHEGQISNGHYTNFARFGSEWYRFDDDKVTHSSLSACLDSRAYMCFYVKRHLDYQPHTRPTYVLTRETEAVREKELEREKEAARLKEVDREVDDALLAVI
;
A
#
# COMPACT_ATOMS: atom_id res chain seq x y z
N MET A 1 -16.80 -20.02 -28.70
CA MET A 1 -15.53 -19.31 -28.39
C MET A 1 -15.44 -18.86 -26.95
N ALA A 2 -16.42 -18.14 -26.38
CA ALA A 2 -16.45 -17.87 -24.93
C ALA A 2 -16.95 -19.08 -24.10
N SER A 3 -17.93 -19.84 -24.64
CA SER A 3 -18.45 -21.08 -24.05
C SER A 3 -17.42 -22.21 -23.99
N ASP A 4 -16.48 -22.23 -24.94
CA ASP A 4 -15.44 -23.27 -25.01
C ASP A 4 -14.26 -22.94 -24.07
N LEU A 5 -14.15 -21.68 -23.62
CA LEU A 5 -13.14 -21.24 -22.65
C LEU A 5 -13.64 -21.39 -21.20
N GLU A 6 -14.93 -21.20 -20.95
CA GLU A 6 -15.58 -21.49 -19.66
C GLU A 6 -15.57 -23.00 -19.37
N ALA A 7 -15.86 -23.84 -20.37
CA ALA A 7 -15.75 -25.30 -20.22
C ALA A 7 -14.30 -25.79 -20.03
N ALA A 8 -13.30 -25.03 -20.49
CA ALA A 8 -11.87 -25.36 -20.32
C ALA A 8 -11.29 -24.91 -18.96
N LEU A 9 -12.01 -24.07 -18.19
CA LEU A 9 -11.60 -23.61 -16.87
C LEU A 9 -12.22 -24.43 -15.72
N GLU A 10 -13.24 -25.24 -16.00
CA GLU A 10 -13.91 -26.11 -15.01
C GLU A 10 -13.17 -27.43 -14.74
N GLU A 11 -12.06 -27.72 -15.42
CA GLU A 11 -11.17 -28.86 -15.12
C GLU A 11 -9.70 -28.40 -15.15
N ILE A 12 -9.29 -27.50 -14.25
CA ILE A 12 -7.88 -27.50 -13.84
C ILE A 12 -7.76 -28.71 -12.91
N GLU A 13 -7.51 -29.89 -13.50
CA GLU A 13 -7.20 -31.10 -12.73
C GLU A 13 -5.99 -30.79 -11.83
N GLU A 14 -6.21 -30.74 -10.52
CA GLU A 14 -5.12 -30.65 -9.57
C GLU A 14 -4.19 -31.84 -9.80
N CYS A 15 -2.90 -31.59 -9.94
CA CYS A 15 -1.88 -32.63 -10.09
C CYS A 15 -2.01 -33.67 -8.96
N ALA A 16 -2.56 -34.86 -9.24
CA ALA A 16 -2.77 -35.88 -8.20
C ALA A 16 -1.48 -36.22 -7.46
N HIS A 17 -0.35 -36.19 -8.18
CA HIS A 17 0.99 -36.43 -7.64
C HIS A 17 1.40 -35.41 -6.55
N ILE A 18 0.96 -34.14 -6.65
CA ILE A 18 1.32 -33.14 -5.64
C ILE A 18 0.58 -33.37 -4.32
N ALA A 19 -0.65 -33.90 -4.37
CA ALA A 19 -1.43 -34.17 -3.17
C ALA A 19 -0.69 -35.16 -2.25
N ASP A 20 -0.13 -36.22 -2.83
CA ASP A 20 0.69 -37.19 -2.12
C ASP A 20 2.01 -36.58 -1.65
N ALA A 21 2.69 -35.81 -2.50
CA ALA A 21 3.96 -35.15 -2.16
C ALA A 21 3.82 -34.14 -1.00
N LEU A 22 2.66 -33.48 -0.87
CA LEU A 22 2.34 -32.55 0.21
C LEU A 22 2.01 -33.22 1.55
N THR A 23 2.04 -34.55 1.61
CA THR A 23 2.03 -35.33 2.86
C THR A 23 3.44 -35.67 3.35
N ASP A 24 4.45 -35.59 2.48
CA ASP A 24 5.85 -35.86 2.81
C ASP A 24 6.53 -34.60 3.40
N GLU A 25 6.80 -34.63 4.71
CA GLU A 25 7.48 -33.54 5.42
C GLU A 25 8.88 -33.24 4.85
N SER A 26 9.55 -34.21 4.21
CA SER A 26 10.90 -34.03 3.66
C SER A 26 10.89 -33.16 2.40
N ILE A 27 9.86 -33.31 1.55
CA ILE A 27 9.64 -32.49 0.35
C ILE A 27 9.29 -31.07 0.76
N ILE A 28 8.36 -30.91 1.72
CA ILE A 28 7.99 -29.59 2.27
C ILE A 28 9.22 -28.90 2.87
N SER A 29 9.99 -29.60 3.71
CA SER A 29 11.19 -29.02 4.33
C SER A 29 12.23 -28.57 3.30
N ARG A 30 12.40 -29.29 2.18
CA ARG A 30 13.30 -28.87 1.09
C ARG A 30 12.75 -27.65 0.36
N TYR A 31 11.46 -27.65 0.04
CA TYR A 31 10.78 -26.51 -0.57
C TYR A 31 10.99 -25.24 0.26
N GLU A 32 10.72 -25.31 1.57
CA GLU A 32 10.93 -24.19 2.49
C GLU A 32 12.39 -23.71 2.53
N LYS A 33 13.36 -24.63 2.49
CA LYS A 33 14.79 -24.29 2.46
C LYS A 33 15.19 -23.57 1.19
N PHE A 34 14.69 -23.99 0.03
CA PHE A 34 14.99 -23.32 -1.25
C PHE A 34 14.37 -21.93 -1.31
N VAL A 35 13.11 -21.79 -0.88
CA VAL A 35 12.43 -20.48 -0.78
C VAL A 35 13.17 -19.56 0.19
N SER A 36 13.51 -20.06 1.40
CA SER A 36 14.29 -19.29 2.38
C SER A 36 15.66 -18.87 1.84
N TRP A 37 16.36 -19.78 1.14
CA TRP A 37 17.64 -19.46 0.51
C TRP A 37 17.53 -18.30 -0.48
N ASN A 38 16.46 -18.26 -1.29
CA ASN A 38 16.22 -17.17 -2.23
C ASN A 38 16.00 -15.83 -1.51
N VAL A 39 15.22 -15.81 -0.43
CA VAL A 39 15.06 -14.62 0.44
C VAL A 39 16.41 -14.12 0.95
N HIS A 40 17.25 -15.01 1.46
CA HIS A 40 18.57 -14.65 1.98
C HIS A 40 19.52 -14.12 0.90
N GLN A 41 19.50 -14.69 -0.32
CA GLN A 41 20.30 -14.22 -1.45
C GLN A 41 19.99 -12.75 -1.79
N TYR A 42 18.71 -12.41 -1.94
CA TYR A 42 18.30 -11.04 -2.28
C TYR A 42 18.60 -10.03 -1.16
N GLN A 43 18.52 -10.42 0.10
CA GLN A 43 18.84 -9.54 1.23
C GLN A 43 20.36 -9.31 1.40
N VAL A 44 21.20 -10.32 1.14
CA VAL A 44 22.67 -10.20 1.22
C VAL A 44 23.24 -9.26 0.15
N VAL A 45 22.57 -9.13 -1.01
CA VAL A 45 22.99 -8.19 -2.07
C VAL A 45 22.80 -6.72 -1.67
N ARG A 46 21.97 -6.42 -0.67
CA ARG A 46 21.58 -5.04 -0.30
C ARG A 46 22.25 -4.50 0.97
N SER A 47 22.83 -5.38 1.80
CA SER A 47 23.56 -4.98 3.01
C SER A 47 25.01 -4.57 2.72
N ASN A 48 25.38 -3.34 3.10
CA ASN A 48 26.76 -2.83 3.06
C ASN A 48 27.70 -3.41 4.15
N ALA A 49 27.21 -4.30 5.02
CA ALA A 49 28.04 -4.94 6.03
C ALA A 49 28.78 -6.16 5.45
N LYS A 50 30.02 -6.39 5.90
CA LYS A 50 30.94 -7.48 5.50
C LYS A 50 30.43 -8.91 5.80
N ARG A 51 29.19 -9.27 5.46
CA ARG A 51 28.70 -10.65 5.49
C ARG A 51 29.07 -11.35 4.18
N ARG A 52 29.41 -12.63 4.27
CA ARG A 52 29.78 -13.47 3.12
C ARG A 52 28.63 -13.42 2.09
N LYS A 53 28.89 -12.86 0.90
CA LYS A 53 28.00 -13.00 -0.26
C LYS A 53 27.73 -14.49 -0.45
N ILE A 54 26.49 -14.92 -0.30
CA ILE A 54 26.12 -16.26 -0.72
C ILE A 54 26.20 -16.20 -2.25
N SER A 55 27.07 -16.98 -2.86
CA SER A 55 27.23 -16.97 -4.32
C SER A 55 25.99 -17.53 -4.98
N ALA A 56 25.63 -17.02 -6.15
CA ALA A 56 24.64 -17.66 -7.01
C ALA A 56 25.09 -19.11 -7.31
N PRO A 57 24.17 -20.08 -7.32
CA PRO A 57 24.53 -21.47 -7.53
C PRO A 57 24.86 -21.68 -9.01
N SER A 58 25.76 -22.61 -9.30
CA SER A 58 26.01 -23.06 -10.66
C SER A 58 25.10 -24.24 -10.99
N CYS A 59 24.80 -24.41 -12.28
CA CYS A 59 24.13 -25.63 -12.76
C CYS A 59 25.01 -26.86 -12.48
N GLY A 60 24.42 -27.91 -11.93
CA GLY A 60 25.11 -29.17 -11.65
C GLY A 60 25.67 -29.91 -12.88
N THR A 61 25.24 -29.53 -14.09
CA THR A 61 25.66 -30.16 -15.35
C THR A 61 26.58 -29.26 -16.18
N CYS A 62 26.16 -28.03 -16.48
CA CYS A 62 26.91 -27.13 -17.36
C CYS A 62 27.73 -26.05 -16.63
N GLU A 63 27.75 -26.08 -15.29
CA GLU A 63 28.49 -25.16 -14.41
C GLU A 63 28.20 -23.67 -14.59
N THR A 64 27.19 -23.33 -15.39
CA THR A 64 26.78 -21.94 -15.64
C THR A 64 26.20 -21.35 -14.37
N LEU A 65 26.64 -20.14 -14.01
CA LEU A 65 26.11 -19.39 -12.87
C LEU A 65 24.63 -19.04 -13.11
N LEU A 66 23.75 -19.42 -12.18
CA LEU A 66 22.29 -19.28 -12.33
C LEU A 66 21.78 -18.08 -11.55
N SER A 67 21.22 -17.08 -12.25
CA SER A 67 20.48 -15.99 -11.61
C SER A 67 19.08 -16.41 -11.14
N ARG A 68 18.53 -17.49 -11.71
CA ARG A 68 17.25 -18.11 -11.36
C ARG A 68 17.40 -19.63 -11.46
N PRO A 69 17.85 -20.31 -10.38
CA PRO A 69 18.05 -21.75 -10.40
C PRO A 69 16.73 -22.49 -10.23
N PHE A 70 16.58 -23.62 -10.93
CA PHE A 70 15.56 -24.62 -10.57
C PHE A 70 16.19 -25.65 -9.65
N ALA A 71 15.46 -26.04 -8.60
CA ALA A 71 15.95 -26.97 -7.60
C ALA A 71 15.06 -28.22 -7.52
N CYS A 72 15.67 -29.41 -7.55
CA CYS A 72 14.94 -30.66 -7.37
C CYS A 72 14.44 -30.78 -5.93
N LEU A 73 13.17 -31.16 -5.75
CA LEU A 73 12.59 -31.37 -4.42
C LEU A 73 12.91 -32.75 -3.82
N HIS A 74 13.50 -33.67 -4.59
CA HIS A 74 13.84 -35.01 -4.11
C HIS A 74 15.32 -35.14 -3.71
N CYS A 75 16.21 -34.34 -4.30
CA CYS A 75 17.65 -34.43 -4.03
C CYS A 75 18.30 -33.04 -3.87
N SER A 76 19.63 -32.96 -3.98
CA SER A 76 20.40 -31.71 -3.87
C SER A 76 20.73 -31.07 -5.23
N PHE A 77 20.22 -31.61 -6.33
CA PHE A 77 20.50 -31.10 -7.66
C PHE A 77 19.80 -29.76 -7.90
N ALA A 78 20.55 -28.81 -8.48
CA ALA A 78 20.04 -27.55 -8.97
C ALA A 78 20.61 -27.27 -10.38
N GLY A 79 19.77 -26.76 -11.27
CA GLY A 79 20.13 -26.63 -12.69
C GLY A 79 19.41 -25.49 -13.39
N CYS A 80 19.87 -25.18 -14.61
CA CYS A 80 19.06 -24.42 -15.56
C CYS A 80 17.87 -25.28 -16.03
N TRP A 81 16.90 -24.65 -16.67
CA TRP A 81 15.65 -25.30 -17.09
C TRP A 81 15.86 -26.59 -17.88
N THR A 82 16.78 -26.62 -18.84
CA THR A 82 17.05 -27.82 -19.64
C THR A 82 17.60 -28.97 -18.79
N HIS A 83 18.64 -28.72 -18.01
CA HIS A 83 19.31 -29.76 -17.23
C HIS A 83 18.54 -30.21 -15.99
N ILE A 84 17.62 -29.38 -15.46
CA ILE A 84 16.70 -29.86 -14.42
C ILE A 84 15.69 -30.85 -15.00
N LEU A 85 15.18 -30.61 -16.22
CA LEU A 85 14.28 -31.56 -16.88
C LEU A 85 15.00 -32.88 -17.18
N ASP A 86 16.20 -32.82 -17.76
CA ASP A 86 17.03 -34.01 -17.99
C ASP A 86 17.26 -34.78 -16.68
N HIS A 87 17.58 -34.07 -15.59
CA HIS A 87 17.77 -34.66 -14.27
C HIS A 87 16.50 -35.32 -13.73
N LEU A 88 15.33 -34.68 -13.86
CA LEU A 88 14.07 -35.25 -13.40
C LEU A 88 13.76 -36.56 -14.13
N THR A 89 14.02 -36.63 -15.44
CA THR A 89 13.88 -37.86 -16.23
C THR A 89 14.92 -38.92 -15.84
N ASP A 90 16.20 -38.57 -15.80
CA ASP A 90 17.30 -39.52 -15.54
C ASP A 90 17.29 -40.12 -14.13
N ALA A 91 16.85 -39.32 -13.15
CA ALA A 91 16.81 -39.72 -11.74
C ALA A 91 15.43 -40.21 -11.27
N GLU A 92 14.44 -40.29 -12.18
CA GLU A 92 13.05 -40.63 -11.86
C GLU A 92 12.48 -39.76 -10.71
N HIS A 93 12.82 -38.47 -10.73
CA HIS A 93 12.32 -37.48 -9.77
C HIS A 93 11.13 -36.74 -10.37
N LEU A 94 10.12 -36.43 -9.55
CA LEU A 94 8.85 -35.88 -10.04
C LEU A 94 8.78 -34.35 -9.98
N PHE A 95 9.44 -33.73 -9.00
CA PHE A 95 9.23 -32.30 -8.74
C PHE A 95 10.51 -31.47 -8.71
N CYS A 96 10.41 -30.27 -9.30
CA CYS A 96 11.35 -29.18 -9.06
C CYS A 96 10.62 -27.88 -8.73
N VAL A 97 11.30 -26.98 -8.03
CA VAL A 97 10.78 -25.66 -7.65
C VAL A 97 11.60 -24.57 -8.31
N ASP A 98 10.92 -23.49 -8.72
CA ASP A 98 11.53 -22.17 -8.90
C ASP A 98 11.48 -21.39 -7.59
N PRO A 99 12.60 -21.23 -6.86
CA PRO A 99 12.62 -20.52 -5.58
C PRO A 99 12.24 -19.04 -5.69
N ASN A 100 12.27 -18.46 -6.90
CA ASN A 100 11.95 -17.06 -7.13
C ASN A 100 10.44 -16.79 -7.13
N SER A 101 9.65 -17.72 -7.66
CA SER A 101 8.19 -17.60 -7.69
C SER A 101 7.47 -18.54 -6.72
N GLY A 102 8.16 -19.53 -6.17
CA GLY A 102 7.55 -20.61 -5.40
C GLY A 102 6.86 -21.66 -6.27
N SER A 103 6.87 -21.52 -7.59
CA SER A 103 6.18 -22.42 -8.51
C SER A 103 6.85 -23.79 -8.54
N VAL A 104 6.04 -24.85 -8.48
CA VAL A 104 6.50 -26.24 -8.58
C VAL A 104 6.15 -26.77 -9.96
N PHE A 105 7.04 -27.53 -10.58
CA PHE A 105 6.82 -28.22 -11.83
C PHE A 105 6.74 -29.73 -11.58
N CYS A 106 5.79 -30.41 -12.22
CA CYS A 106 5.65 -31.87 -12.21
C CYS A 106 6.16 -32.45 -13.53
N SER A 107 7.13 -33.35 -13.47
CA SER A 107 7.70 -34.05 -14.65
C SER A 107 7.03 -35.38 -14.98
N ASP A 108 5.97 -35.75 -14.27
CA ASP A 108 5.18 -36.93 -14.63
C ASP A 108 4.55 -36.73 -16.02
N SER A 109 4.53 -37.81 -16.82
CA SER A 109 4.02 -37.77 -18.20
C SER A 109 2.58 -37.31 -18.32
N ASP A 110 1.77 -37.55 -17.28
CA ASP A 110 0.36 -37.18 -17.26
C ASP A 110 0.14 -35.70 -16.89
N CYS A 111 1.17 -35.02 -16.33
CA CYS A 111 1.11 -33.61 -15.98
C CYS A 111 1.97 -32.74 -16.91
N MET A 112 3.28 -32.95 -16.91
CA MET A 112 4.28 -32.14 -17.66
C MET A 112 4.06 -30.61 -17.60
N ASP A 113 3.59 -30.10 -16.46
CA ASP A 113 3.19 -28.70 -16.29
C ASP A 113 3.50 -28.17 -14.88
N MET A 114 3.36 -26.84 -14.72
CA MET A 114 3.41 -26.15 -13.45
C MET A 114 2.21 -26.55 -12.59
N VAL A 115 2.49 -26.85 -11.33
CA VAL A 115 1.50 -27.23 -10.33
C VAL A 115 0.96 -25.99 -9.65
N TYR A 116 -0.33 -25.75 -9.81
CA TYR A 116 -1.07 -24.69 -9.12
C TYR A 116 -1.83 -25.30 -7.95
N ASN A 117 -1.36 -25.06 -6.72
CA ASN A 117 -2.00 -25.58 -5.52
C ASN A 117 -2.02 -24.53 -4.39
N ALA A 118 -3.19 -24.32 -3.80
CA ALA A 118 -3.38 -23.30 -2.76
C ALA A 118 -2.53 -23.55 -1.50
N LYS A 119 -2.25 -24.82 -1.15
CA LYS A 119 -1.40 -25.17 0.00
C LYS A 119 0.06 -24.83 -0.27
N LEU A 120 0.56 -25.04 -1.50
CA LEU A 120 1.91 -24.62 -1.89
C LEU A 120 2.07 -23.09 -1.82
N GLU A 121 1.10 -22.34 -2.33
CA GLU A 121 1.10 -20.87 -2.25
C GLU A 121 1.11 -20.38 -0.78
N ALA A 122 0.32 -21.01 0.09
CA ALA A 122 0.31 -20.70 1.51
C ALA A 122 1.67 -20.99 2.19
N ILE A 123 2.30 -22.15 1.87
CA ILE A 123 3.63 -22.51 2.39
C ILE A 123 4.69 -21.54 1.86
N TYR A 124 4.64 -21.17 0.59
CA TYR A 124 5.54 -20.18 -0.02
C TYR A 124 5.51 -18.86 0.75
N LEU A 125 4.33 -18.26 0.88
CA LEU A 125 4.15 -16.99 1.57
C LEU A 125 4.59 -17.07 3.03
N ALA A 126 4.18 -18.12 3.75
CA ALA A 126 4.57 -18.33 5.14
C ALA A 126 6.09 -18.48 5.30
N THR A 127 6.75 -19.18 4.37
CA THR A 127 8.20 -19.37 4.39
C THR A 127 8.94 -18.07 4.11
N VAL A 128 8.52 -17.32 3.08
CA VAL A 128 9.10 -16.02 2.75
C VAL A 128 9.02 -15.10 3.96
N ILE A 129 7.83 -14.97 4.55
CA ILE A 129 7.62 -14.14 5.74
C ILE A 129 8.48 -14.63 6.91
N SER A 130 8.52 -15.94 7.18
CA SER A 130 9.31 -16.49 8.29
C SER A 130 10.82 -16.26 8.12
N ALA A 131 11.34 -16.42 6.90
CA ALA A 131 12.75 -16.19 6.57
C ALA A 131 13.13 -14.71 6.74
N GLU A 132 12.29 -13.81 6.23
CA GLU A 132 12.44 -12.36 6.42
C GLU A 132 12.34 -11.99 7.91
N GLU A 133 11.38 -12.55 8.65
CA GLU A 133 11.20 -12.32 10.08
C GLU A 133 12.41 -12.76 10.91
N LYS A 134 13.02 -13.92 10.58
CA LYS A 134 14.23 -14.39 11.26
C LYS A 134 15.41 -13.43 11.06
N GLU A 135 15.58 -12.87 9.86
CA GLU A 135 16.60 -11.85 9.60
C GLU A 135 16.29 -10.51 10.27
N THR A 136 15.00 -10.20 10.48
CA THR A 136 14.56 -8.95 11.11
C THR A 136 14.59 -8.92 12.64
N ARG A 137 15.06 -9.97 13.33
CA ARG A 137 15.09 -10.08 14.82
C ARG A 137 15.99 -9.08 15.56
N TYR A 138 16.41 -7.97 14.93
CA TYR A 138 17.15 -6.88 15.58
C TYR A 138 16.35 -5.57 15.67
N GLN A 139 16.02 -5.21 16.92
CA GLN A 139 16.06 -3.86 17.52
C GLN A 139 15.16 -2.74 16.96
N VAL A 140 13.83 -2.85 17.12
CA VAL A 140 12.98 -1.64 17.29
C VAL A 140 12.18 -1.69 18.60
N SER A 141 11.96 -2.90 19.15
CA SER A 141 11.19 -3.14 20.37
C SER A 141 11.67 -4.42 21.07
N LYS A 142 11.58 -4.48 22.41
CA LYS A 142 11.77 -5.72 23.18
C LYS A 142 10.62 -6.72 23.03
N ARG A 143 9.52 -6.33 22.35
CA ARG A 143 8.38 -7.20 22.08
C ARG A 143 8.64 -7.97 20.79
N SER A 144 8.50 -9.29 20.85
CA SER A 144 8.45 -10.13 19.64
C SER A 144 7.34 -9.60 18.73
N ARG A 145 7.63 -9.44 17.45
CA ARG A 145 6.58 -9.40 16.42
C ARG A 145 5.87 -10.77 16.49
N GLU A 146 4.54 -10.80 16.41
CA GLU A 146 3.85 -12.09 16.30
C GLU A 146 4.19 -12.70 14.94
N PRO A 147 4.45 -14.03 14.90
CA PRO A 147 4.63 -14.72 13.63
C PRO A 147 3.36 -14.56 12.78
N PHE A 148 3.52 -14.40 11.47
CA PHE A 148 2.39 -14.46 10.55
C PHE A 148 1.61 -15.77 10.74
N VAL A 149 0.30 -15.63 10.94
CA VAL A 149 -0.65 -16.75 10.98
C VAL A 149 -1.54 -16.61 9.75
N ALA A 150 -1.52 -17.61 8.87
CA ALA A 150 -2.42 -17.65 7.74
C ALA A 150 -3.87 -17.62 8.23
N TRP A 151 -4.72 -16.85 7.54
CA TRP A 151 -6.14 -16.83 7.87
C TRP A 151 -6.74 -18.21 7.60
N ALA A 152 -7.42 -18.76 8.60
CA ALA A 152 -8.22 -19.98 8.47
C ALA A 152 -9.70 -19.60 8.64
N PRO A 153 -10.59 -19.98 7.71
CA PRO A 153 -12.01 -19.68 7.80
C PRO A 153 -12.62 -20.30 9.06
N SER A 154 -13.49 -19.54 9.73
CA SER A 154 -14.35 -20.09 10.77
C SER A 154 -15.44 -20.99 10.17
N ALA A 155 -16.18 -21.71 11.02
CA ALA A 155 -17.32 -22.51 10.55
C ALA A 155 -18.37 -21.63 9.84
N GLU A 156 -18.59 -20.41 10.33
CA GLU A 156 -19.48 -19.42 9.70
C GLU A 156 -18.94 -18.98 8.34
N ASP A 157 -17.65 -18.65 8.24
CA ASP A 157 -17.00 -18.26 6.98
C ASP A 157 -17.08 -19.39 5.95
N THR A 158 -16.86 -20.64 6.39
CA THR A 158 -16.92 -21.82 5.52
C THR A 158 -18.31 -22.00 4.91
N THR A 159 -19.36 -21.82 5.72
CA THR A 159 -20.76 -21.93 5.26
C THR A 159 -21.08 -20.86 4.22
N VAL A 160 -20.54 -19.64 4.38
CA VAL A 160 -20.72 -18.54 3.42
C VAL A 160 -19.95 -18.83 2.12
N LEU A 161 -18.73 -19.34 2.22
CA LEU A 161 -17.88 -19.65 1.07
C LEU A 161 -18.47 -20.78 0.21
N GLU A 162 -19.05 -21.82 0.82
CA GLU A 162 -19.69 -22.94 0.11
C GLU A 162 -20.84 -22.49 -0.83
N GLY A 163 -21.53 -21.39 -0.49
CA GLY A 163 -22.58 -20.80 -1.32
C GLY A 163 -22.11 -19.71 -2.27
N SER A 164 -20.81 -19.39 -2.29
CA SER A 164 -20.26 -18.27 -3.06
C SER A 164 -19.65 -18.74 -4.38
N VAL A 165 -19.89 -17.97 -5.45
CA VAL A 165 -19.24 -18.22 -6.74
C VAL A 165 -17.94 -17.43 -6.79
N PRO A 166 -16.77 -18.08 -6.98
CA PRO A 166 -15.52 -17.38 -7.12
C PRO A 166 -15.54 -16.56 -8.42
N ILE A 167 -15.44 -15.24 -8.29
CA ILE A 167 -15.31 -14.34 -9.43
C ILE A 167 -13.82 -14.11 -9.69
N SER A 168 -13.40 -14.23 -10.94
CA SER A 168 -12.05 -13.85 -11.34
C SER A 168 -11.85 -12.37 -11.02
N CYS A 169 -10.98 -12.08 -10.05
CA CYS A 169 -10.66 -10.74 -9.62
C CYS A 169 -9.92 -10.03 -10.76
N GLN A 170 -10.62 -9.40 -11.69
CA GLN A 170 -10.01 -8.73 -12.84
C GLN A 170 -10.20 -7.23 -12.72
N ALA A 171 -9.23 -6.52 -12.12
CA ALA A 171 -9.28 -5.07 -11.93
C ALA A 171 -9.08 -4.26 -13.25
N ARG A 172 -9.42 -4.82 -14.40
CA ARG A 172 -9.01 -4.34 -15.74
C ARG A 172 -10.14 -3.63 -16.47
N ARG A 173 -10.94 -2.85 -15.73
CA ARG A 173 -12.12 -2.15 -16.24
C ARG A 173 -11.83 -0.67 -16.44
N GLY A 174 -12.11 -0.14 -17.63
CA GLY A 174 -11.96 1.28 -17.96
C GLY A 174 -13.06 2.13 -17.32
N LEU A 175 -12.82 3.43 -17.17
CA LEU A 175 -13.81 4.40 -16.69
C LEU A 175 -14.20 5.35 -17.81
N LEU A 176 -15.50 5.44 -18.12
CA LEU A 176 -15.98 6.34 -19.16
C LEU A 176 -15.63 7.80 -18.83
N ASN A 177 -15.16 8.53 -19.83
CA ASN A 177 -15.02 9.98 -19.72
C ASN A 177 -16.39 10.63 -19.85
N LEU A 178 -16.87 11.26 -18.77
CA LEU A 178 -18.20 11.89 -18.71
C LEU A 178 -18.14 13.39 -19.10
N GLY A 179 -17.11 13.79 -19.83
CA GLY A 179 -16.88 15.15 -20.33
C GLY A 179 -15.41 15.53 -20.22
N GLN A 180 -15.00 15.98 -19.04
CA GLN A 180 -13.60 16.33 -18.71
C GLN A 180 -13.16 15.64 -17.41
N THR A 181 -13.56 14.38 -17.22
CA THR A 181 -13.41 13.65 -15.95
C THR A 181 -12.12 12.81 -15.86
N CYS A 182 -11.19 12.97 -16.79
CA CYS A 182 -9.96 12.17 -16.80
C CYS A 182 -9.12 12.36 -15.52
N PHE A 183 -9.10 13.56 -14.92
CA PHE A 183 -8.47 13.82 -13.61
C PHE A 183 -9.07 12.98 -12.47
N LEU A 184 -10.39 12.71 -12.54
CA LEU A 184 -11.11 11.89 -11.59
C LEU A 184 -10.85 10.40 -11.87
N ASN A 185 -10.94 9.99 -13.13
CA ASN A 185 -10.76 8.61 -13.54
C ASN A 185 -9.39 8.06 -13.13
N VAL A 186 -8.30 8.81 -13.36
CA VAL A 186 -6.96 8.35 -12.99
C VAL A 186 -6.75 8.19 -11.49
N VAL A 187 -7.36 9.06 -10.69
CA VAL A 187 -7.28 9.00 -9.21
C VAL A 187 -8.09 7.82 -8.71
N LEU A 188 -9.30 7.61 -9.23
CA LEU A 188 -10.13 6.45 -8.87
C LEU A 188 -9.43 5.14 -9.23
N GLN A 189 -8.81 5.05 -10.41
CA GLN A 189 -8.03 3.88 -10.80
C GLN A 189 -6.85 3.62 -9.84
N CYS A 190 -6.15 4.66 -9.37
CA CYS A 190 -5.11 4.53 -8.36
C CYS A 190 -5.64 3.99 -7.02
N LEU A 191 -6.81 4.46 -6.57
CA LEU A 191 -7.42 4.01 -5.32
C LEU A 191 -7.91 2.57 -5.41
N VAL A 192 -8.49 2.16 -6.53
CA VAL A 192 -9.01 0.80 -6.75
C VAL A 192 -7.89 -0.25 -6.84
N HIS A 193 -6.70 0.15 -7.34
CA HIS A 193 -5.51 -0.70 -7.41
C HIS A 193 -4.63 -0.62 -6.15
N ASN A 194 -4.97 0.25 -5.19
CA ASN A 194 -4.30 0.26 -3.89
C ASN A 194 -4.78 -0.95 -3.07
N PRO A 195 -3.89 -1.87 -2.68
CA PRO A 195 -4.30 -3.12 -2.03
C PRO A 195 -4.99 -2.89 -0.68
N LEU A 196 -4.63 -1.85 0.07
CA LEU A 196 -5.25 -1.55 1.37
C LEU A 196 -6.67 -1.01 1.22
N ILE A 197 -6.87 -0.10 0.26
CA ILE A 197 -8.18 0.47 -0.07
C ILE A 197 -9.09 -0.62 -0.64
N ARG A 198 -8.60 -1.37 -1.64
CA ARG A 198 -9.30 -2.49 -2.25
C ARG A 198 -9.78 -3.50 -1.21
N ASN A 199 -8.86 -4.00 -0.37
CA ASN A 199 -9.18 -5.02 0.63
C ASN A 199 -10.15 -4.49 1.71
N TYR A 200 -10.10 -3.19 2.02
CA TYR A 200 -11.04 -2.58 2.95
C TYR A 200 -12.49 -2.64 2.45
N PHE A 201 -12.72 -2.24 1.18
CA PHE A 201 -14.07 -2.24 0.60
C PHE A 201 -14.54 -3.66 0.24
N LEU A 202 -13.70 -4.47 -0.41
CA LEU A 202 -14.04 -5.87 -0.69
C LEU A 202 -14.26 -6.72 0.58
N GLY A 203 -13.63 -6.35 1.70
CA GLY A 203 -13.83 -6.97 3.00
C GLY A 203 -15.07 -6.49 3.77
N ASP A 204 -16.01 -5.83 3.09
CA ASP A 204 -17.27 -5.28 3.63
C ASP A 204 -17.09 -4.38 4.87
N LYS A 205 -15.94 -3.69 4.98
CA LYS A 205 -15.69 -2.76 6.11
C LYS A 205 -16.54 -1.49 6.01
N HIS A 206 -17.08 -1.19 4.83
CA HIS A 206 -18.12 -0.19 4.63
C HIS A 206 -19.26 -0.75 3.79
N ASN A 207 -20.33 -1.20 4.45
CA ASN A 207 -21.48 -1.77 3.78
C ASN A 207 -22.49 -0.69 3.37
N VAL A 208 -22.76 -0.56 2.06
CA VAL A 208 -23.72 0.42 1.49
C VAL A 208 -25.13 0.24 2.06
N LYS A 209 -25.58 -1.00 2.29
CA LYS A 209 -26.93 -1.29 2.82
C LYS A 209 -27.08 -0.91 4.29
N ALA A 210 -25.98 -0.91 5.05
CA ALA A 210 -25.96 -0.52 6.46
C ALA A 210 -25.63 0.97 6.67
N CYS A 211 -25.14 1.66 5.64
CA CYS A 211 -24.78 3.05 5.71
C CYS A 211 -26.04 3.94 5.73
N LYS A 212 -26.10 4.87 6.69
CA LYS A 212 -27.21 5.84 6.82
C LYS A 212 -26.82 7.25 6.36
N THR A 213 -25.59 7.42 5.90
CA THR A 213 -25.07 8.73 5.49
C THR A 213 -25.51 9.02 4.06
N GLU A 214 -26.23 10.13 3.88
CA GLU A 214 -26.55 10.66 2.55
C GLU A 214 -25.27 11.11 1.83
N ASP A 215 -25.24 10.96 0.50
CA ASP A 215 -24.10 11.32 -0.34
C ASP A 215 -22.76 10.78 0.17
N CYS A 216 -22.74 9.54 0.65
CA CYS A 216 -21.57 8.93 1.26
C CYS A 216 -20.51 8.54 0.22
N SER A 217 -19.33 9.15 0.28
CA SER A 217 -18.23 8.84 -0.65
C SER A 217 -17.65 7.44 -0.42
N CYS A 218 -17.80 6.88 0.79
CA CYS A 218 -17.46 5.47 1.02
C CYS A 218 -18.46 4.52 0.34
N CYS A 219 -19.75 4.89 0.25
CA CYS A 219 -20.72 4.10 -0.53
C CYS A 219 -20.38 4.13 -2.01
N GLU A 220 -19.95 5.28 -2.53
CA GLU A 220 -19.56 5.42 -3.94
C GLU A 220 -18.27 4.65 -4.24
N MET A 221 -17.29 4.63 -3.32
CA MET A 221 -16.11 3.77 -3.45
C MET A 221 -16.46 2.27 -3.41
N ASP A 222 -17.37 1.85 -2.55
CA ASP A 222 -17.82 0.46 -2.44
C ASP A 222 -18.51 -0.02 -3.73
N LYS A 223 -19.43 0.80 -4.26
CA LYS A 223 -20.06 0.57 -5.58
C LYS A 223 -19.03 0.49 -6.69
N LEU A 224 -18.10 1.45 -6.76
CA LEU A 224 -17.05 1.49 -7.77
C LEU A 224 -16.19 0.23 -7.76
N ILE A 225 -15.74 -0.21 -6.58
CA ILE A 225 -14.93 -1.42 -6.43
C ILE A 225 -15.76 -2.64 -6.81
N THR A 226 -17.01 -2.74 -6.37
CA THR A 226 -17.91 -3.83 -6.76
C THR A 226 -18.06 -3.93 -8.28
N GLU A 227 -18.22 -2.80 -8.97
CA GLU A 227 -18.35 -2.75 -10.43
C GLU A 227 -17.04 -3.10 -11.15
N ILE A 228 -15.89 -2.59 -10.69
CA ILE A 228 -14.60 -2.87 -11.33
C ILE A 228 -14.19 -4.34 -11.16
N TYR A 229 -14.50 -4.96 -10.02
CA TYR A 229 -14.20 -6.37 -9.74
C TYR A 229 -15.34 -7.33 -10.10
N SER A 230 -16.37 -6.85 -10.78
CA SER A 230 -17.43 -7.70 -11.32
C SER A 230 -16.97 -8.47 -12.57
N VAL A 231 -17.83 -9.37 -13.06
CA VAL A 231 -17.59 -10.12 -14.31
C VAL A 231 -17.69 -9.22 -15.55
N ASP A 232 -18.33 -8.06 -15.42
CA ASP A 232 -18.51 -7.14 -16.54
C ASP A 232 -17.20 -6.41 -16.89
N THR A 233 -16.82 -6.49 -18.16
CA THR A 233 -15.60 -5.90 -18.70
C THR A 233 -15.85 -4.58 -19.45
N ALA A 234 -17.11 -4.23 -19.70
CA ALA A 234 -17.47 -2.99 -20.41
C ALA A 234 -17.08 -1.76 -19.58
N PRO A 235 -16.60 -0.65 -20.16
CA PRO A 235 -16.22 0.53 -19.40
C PRO A 235 -17.33 1.04 -18.47
N TYR A 236 -16.97 1.34 -17.22
CA TYR A 236 -17.91 1.77 -16.19
C TYR A 236 -17.99 3.31 -16.13
N GLY A 237 -19.19 3.86 -16.02
CA GLY A 237 -19.39 5.30 -15.84
C GLY A 237 -19.69 5.65 -14.38
N PRO A 238 -18.75 6.20 -13.59
CA PRO A 238 -18.96 6.51 -12.17
C PRO A 238 -19.76 7.81 -11.97
N SER A 239 -20.95 7.89 -12.56
CA SER A 239 -21.78 9.11 -12.59
C SER A 239 -22.30 9.51 -11.22
N SER A 240 -22.69 8.56 -10.38
CA SER A 240 -23.09 8.82 -9.00
C SER A 240 -21.92 9.31 -8.15
N PHE A 241 -20.71 8.76 -8.35
CA PHE A 241 -19.50 9.23 -7.69
C PHE A 241 -19.18 10.69 -8.06
N LEU A 242 -19.27 11.02 -9.35
CA LEU A 242 -19.07 12.38 -9.85
C LEU A 242 -20.09 13.35 -9.22
N ALA A 243 -21.37 12.98 -9.18
CA ALA A 243 -22.41 13.80 -8.57
C ALA A 243 -22.14 14.03 -7.07
N THR A 244 -21.81 12.98 -6.31
CA THR A 244 -21.42 13.10 -4.89
C THR A 244 -20.18 13.99 -4.70
N THR A 245 -19.22 13.91 -5.62
CA THR A 245 -18.02 14.77 -5.60
C THR A 245 -18.41 16.24 -5.78
N TRP A 246 -19.25 16.55 -6.77
CA TRP A 246 -19.71 17.92 -7.03
C TRP A 246 -20.49 18.51 -5.86
N MET A 247 -21.31 17.71 -5.18
CA MET A 247 -22.07 18.15 -4.01
C MET A 247 -21.15 18.47 -2.81
N LYS A 248 -20.05 17.74 -2.64
CA LYS A 248 -19.13 17.93 -1.50
C LYS A 248 -17.99 18.90 -1.76
N SER A 249 -17.55 19.00 -3.00
CA SER A 249 -16.51 19.93 -3.44
C SER A 249 -17.06 20.77 -4.60
N PRO A 250 -17.81 21.85 -4.31
CA PRO A 250 -18.36 22.74 -5.33
C PRO A 250 -17.29 23.33 -6.24
N ASP A 251 -16.05 23.50 -5.75
CA ASP A 251 -14.92 24.00 -6.53
C ASP A 251 -14.48 23.01 -7.63
N LEU A 252 -14.79 21.72 -7.47
CA LEU A 252 -14.55 20.66 -8.45
C LEU A 252 -15.82 20.34 -9.28
N ALA A 253 -16.87 21.14 -9.13
CA ALA A 253 -18.14 20.93 -9.79
C ALA A 253 -18.17 21.53 -11.21
N GLY A 254 -18.93 20.88 -12.08
CA GLY A 254 -19.14 21.31 -13.45
C GLY A 254 -18.23 20.62 -14.46
N TYR A 255 -18.17 21.18 -15.65
CA TYR A 255 -17.47 20.59 -16.81
C TYR A 255 -16.03 21.08 -16.96
N ALA A 256 -15.47 21.77 -15.96
CA ALA A 256 -14.11 22.29 -16.04
C ALA A 256 -13.05 21.18 -15.87
N GLN A 257 -11.85 21.43 -16.39
CA GLN A 257 -10.69 20.59 -16.08
C GLN A 257 -10.17 20.95 -14.68
N HIS A 258 -9.79 19.94 -13.91
CA HIS A 258 -9.22 20.11 -12.57
C HIS A 258 -7.88 19.39 -12.43
N ASP A 259 -7.14 19.75 -11.39
CA ASP A 259 -5.89 19.09 -11.06
C ASP A 259 -6.15 17.74 -10.38
N ALA A 260 -5.47 16.68 -10.85
CA ALA A 260 -5.66 15.34 -10.30
C ALA A 260 -5.19 15.23 -8.83
N HIS A 261 -4.18 16.00 -8.40
CA HIS A 261 -3.73 16.02 -7.01
C HIS A 261 -4.75 16.72 -6.11
N GLU A 262 -5.36 17.82 -6.58
CA GLU A 262 -6.43 18.49 -5.84
C GLU A 262 -7.62 17.55 -5.61
N PHE A 263 -8.05 16.83 -6.66
CA PHE A 263 -9.10 15.83 -6.52
C PHE A 263 -8.66 14.65 -5.64
N PHE A 264 -7.41 14.19 -5.73
CA PHE A 264 -6.88 13.15 -4.85
C PHE A 264 -7.00 13.54 -3.37
N ILE A 265 -6.57 14.74 -2.99
CA ILE A 265 -6.69 15.20 -1.60
C ILE A 265 -8.17 15.37 -1.21
N SER A 266 -9.01 15.94 -2.08
CA SER A 266 -10.44 16.10 -1.85
C SER A 266 -11.12 14.75 -1.57
N VAL A 267 -10.91 13.75 -2.42
CA VAL A 267 -11.56 12.43 -2.27
C VAL A 267 -11.06 11.70 -1.03
N LEU A 268 -9.77 11.81 -0.67
CA LEU A 268 -9.25 11.27 0.59
C LEU A 268 -9.96 11.91 1.79
N ASN A 269 -10.16 13.23 1.79
CA ASN A 269 -10.87 13.92 2.87
C ASN A 269 -12.35 13.53 2.95
N HIS A 270 -13.01 13.34 1.80
CA HIS A 270 -14.39 12.87 1.76
C HIS A 270 -14.53 11.45 2.31
N ILE A 271 -13.65 10.52 1.89
CA ILE A 271 -13.64 9.14 2.41
C ILE A 271 -13.32 9.15 3.90
N HIS A 272 -12.33 9.93 4.36
CA HIS A 272 -12.03 10.11 5.78
C HIS A 272 -13.28 10.53 6.56
N SER A 273 -14.05 11.50 6.05
CA SER A 273 -15.23 12.04 6.73
C SER A 273 -16.39 11.04 6.82
N ASN A 274 -16.48 10.08 5.89
CA ASN A 274 -17.52 9.04 5.89
C ASN A 274 -17.06 7.66 6.37
N SER A 275 -15.78 7.52 6.71
CA SER A 275 -15.23 6.27 7.20
C SER A 275 -15.55 6.08 8.68
N ARG A 276 -15.81 4.82 9.06
CA ARG A 276 -15.86 4.43 10.47
C ARG A 276 -14.50 4.72 11.12
N GLY A 277 -14.50 5.25 12.35
CA GLY A 277 -13.27 5.56 13.07
C GLY A 277 -12.61 6.92 12.72
N SER A 278 -13.32 7.76 11.97
CA SER A 278 -12.92 9.16 11.77
C SER A 278 -13.05 9.95 13.07
N THR A 279 -11.93 10.41 13.64
CA THR A 279 -11.91 11.23 14.87
C THR A 279 -10.79 12.27 14.81
N ASN A 280 -10.95 13.40 15.52
CA ASN A 280 -9.96 14.49 15.52
C ASN A 280 -8.71 14.21 16.39
N VAL A 281 -8.76 13.18 17.25
CA VAL A 281 -7.71 12.92 18.26
C VAL A 281 -6.93 11.65 17.96
N SER A 282 -7.58 10.59 17.48
CA SER A 282 -6.95 9.30 17.19
C SER A 282 -7.64 8.61 16.01
N CYS A 283 -7.57 9.25 14.84
CA CYS A 283 -8.22 8.72 13.65
C CYS A 283 -7.59 7.39 13.23
N ASN A 284 -8.42 6.37 13.08
CA ASN A 284 -8.05 5.05 12.56
C ASN A 284 -8.85 4.69 11.29
N CYS A 285 -9.41 5.69 10.61
CA CYS A 285 -10.10 5.48 9.35
C CYS A 285 -9.16 4.88 8.30
N ILE A 286 -9.74 4.32 7.23
CA ILE A 286 -8.97 3.71 6.16
C ILE A 286 -7.96 4.67 5.52
N ILE A 287 -8.31 5.96 5.41
CA ILE A 287 -7.41 6.97 4.82
C ILE A 287 -6.20 7.22 5.71
N HIS A 288 -6.38 7.48 7.00
CA HIS A 288 -5.25 7.74 7.89
C HIS A 288 -4.44 6.48 8.21
N SER A 289 -5.05 5.29 8.22
CA SER A 289 -4.31 4.03 8.34
C SER A 289 -3.50 3.69 7.09
N THR A 290 -3.89 4.17 5.91
CA THR A 290 -3.22 3.88 4.63
C THR A 290 -2.18 4.94 4.25
N PHE A 291 -2.55 6.22 4.30
CA PHE A 291 -1.77 7.33 3.73
C PHE A 291 -1.16 8.27 4.79
N ALA A 292 -1.58 8.22 6.06
CA ALA A 292 -1.07 9.19 7.04
C ALA A 292 0.36 8.88 7.50
N GLY A 293 1.26 9.76 7.11
CA GLY A 293 2.61 9.88 7.67
C GLY A 293 2.74 11.09 8.58
N GLN A 294 3.96 11.32 9.05
CA GLN A 294 4.34 12.53 9.77
C GLN A 294 5.68 13.04 9.25
N LEU A 295 5.73 14.33 8.98
CA LEU A 295 6.94 15.09 8.73
C LEU A 295 7.44 15.68 10.05
N GLN A 296 8.75 15.85 10.16
CA GLN A 296 9.40 16.59 11.23
C GLN A 296 10.17 17.77 10.62
N SER A 297 9.79 18.98 11.03
CA SER A 297 10.47 20.24 10.70
C SER A 297 11.39 20.62 11.86
N ASP A 298 12.70 20.53 11.64
CA ASP A 298 13.72 20.95 12.59
C ASP A 298 14.21 22.36 12.25
N VAL A 299 14.11 23.28 13.21
CA VAL A 299 14.67 24.63 13.14
C VAL A 299 15.86 24.71 14.10
N LYS A 300 17.06 24.84 13.55
CA LYS A 300 18.32 24.90 14.31
C LYS A 300 18.85 26.33 14.36
N CYS A 301 19.06 26.83 15.58
CA CYS A 301 19.76 28.08 15.82
C CYS A 301 21.27 27.84 15.72
N GLU A 302 21.95 28.39 14.72
CA GLU A 302 23.41 28.16 14.52
C GLU A 302 24.27 28.85 15.59
N ARG A 303 23.69 29.76 16.39
CA ARG A 303 24.41 30.43 17.48
C ARG A 303 24.58 29.54 18.73
N CYS A 304 23.54 28.82 19.12
CA CYS A 304 23.52 28.03 20.37
C CYS A 304 23.25 26.54 20.14
N ASN A 305 23.13 26.13 18.88
CA ASN A 305 22.80 24.77 18.45
C ASN A 305 21.49 24.21 19.04
N ASN A 306 20.58 25.09 19.47
CA ASN A 306 19.25 24.66 19.89
C ASN A 306 18.43 24.24 18.68
N VAL A 307 17.85 23.05 18.72
CA VAL A 307 16.92 22.54 17.71
C VAL A 307 15.51 22.57 18.28
N THR A 308 14.60 23.18 17.54
CA THR A 308 13.16 23.13 17.81
C THR A 308 12.51 22.28 16.73
N SER A 309 11.80 21.22 17.13
CA SER A 309 11.15 20.29 16.20
C SER A 309 9.63 20.47 16.25
N THR A 310 9.00 20.59 15.08
CA THR A 310 7.53 20.53 14.92
C THR A 310 7.15 19.31 14.09
N SER A 311 6.02 18.70 14.41
CA SER A 311 5.51 17.51 13.71
C SER A 311 4.29 17.89 12.89
N ASP A 312 4.34 17.62 11.60
CA ASP A 312 3.30 17.99 10.65
C ASP A 312 2.71 16.70 10.01
N PRO A 313 1.40 16.43 10.13
CA PRO A 313 0.76 15.30 9.45
C PRO A 313 0.89 15.43 7.93
N MET A 314 0.99 14.30 7.22
CA MET A 314 1.02 14.28 5.76
C MET A 314 0.17 13.13 5.20
N LEU A 315 -0.47 13.36 4.05
CA LEU A 315 -1.10 12.30 3.22
C LEU A 315 -0.30 12.05 1.93
N ASP A 316 0.54 12.99 1.55
CA ASP A 316 1.37 12.99 0.36
C ASP A 316 2.62 13.87 0.55
N ILE A 317 3.56 13.78 -0.38
CA ILE A 317 4.77 14.60 -0.41
C ILE A 317 4.87 15.28 -1.78
N SER A 318 4.71 16.61 -1.81
CA SER A 318 4.88 17.43 -3.01
C SER A 318 6.35 17.83 -3.22
N LEU A 319 6.96 17.34 -4.29
CA LEU A 319 8.38 17.47 -4.61
C LEU A 319 8.66 18.55 -5.67
N GLU A 320 9.65 19.38 -5.41
CA GLU A 320 10.15 20.38 -6.37
C GLU A 320 11.08 19.75 -7.42
N LEU A 321 10.91 20.16 -8.67
CA LEU A 321 11.76 19.74 -9.79
C LEU A 321 12.82 20.80 -10.09
N LYS A 322 14.09 20.50 -9.82
CA LYS A 322 15.27 21.33 -10.18
C LYS A 322 16.46 20.43 -10.51
N ASP A 323 17.28 20.80 -11.48
CA ASP A 323 18.57 20.18 -11.88
C ASP A 323 18.58 18.65 -12.06
N GLU A 324 18.60 17.90 -10.95
CA GLU A 324 18.52 16.44 -10.90
C GLU A 324 17.06 15.98 -10.88
N THR A 325 16.62 15.28 -11.94
CA THR A 325 15.23 14.86 -12.12
C THR A 325 15.01 13.40 -11.74
N THR A 326 15.64 12.92 -10.67
CA THR A 326 15.35 11.60 -10.10
C THR A 326 14.47 11.75 -8.86
N LEU A 327 13.56 10.80 -8.60
CA LEU A 327 12.75 10.79 -7.38
C LEU A 327 13.64 10.82 -6.12
N HIS A 328 14.73 10.05 -6.14
CA HIS A 328 15.73 10.04 -5.06
C HIS A 328 16.37 11.42 -4.87
N GLY A 329 16.80 12.09 -5.95
CA GLY A 329 17.36 13.44 -5.91
C GLY A 329 16.37 14.49 -5.40
N CYS A 330 15.10 14.39 -5.82
CA CYS A 330 14.01 15.21 -5.31
C CYS A 330 13.81 15.03 -3.80
N LEU A 331 13.80 13.79 -3.30
CA LEU A 331 13.67 13.49 -1.86
C LEU A 331 14.90 13.95 -1.05
N LYS A 332 16.10 13.80 -1.61
CA LYS A 332 17.34 14.29 -1.00
C LYS A 332 17.29 15.81 -0.84
N ARG A 333 16.79 16.54 -1.84
CA ARG A 333 16.58 17.99 -1.76
C ARG A 333 15.49 18.35 -0.76
N PHE A 334 14.35 17.64 -0.79
CA PHE A 334 13.26 17.85 0.15
C PHE A 334 13.72 17.73 1.60
N THR A 335 14.67 16.83 1.87
CA THR A 335 15.25 16.60 3.21
C THR A 335 16.55 17.34 3.47
N GLN A 336 17.00 18.17 2.54
CA GLN A 336 18.23 18.95 2.69
C GLN A 336 18.01 20.10 3.68
N SER A 337 19.04 20.42 4.46
CA SER A 337 19.02 21.60 5.31
C SER A 337 19.16 22.88 4.48
N GLU A 338 18.27 23.83 4.70
CA GLU A 338 18.27 25.14 4.06
C GLU A 338 18.46 26.26 5.10
N LYS A 339 19.12 27.36 4.72
CA LYS A 339 19.21 28.55 5.59
C LYS A 339 17.99 29.42 5.38
N LEU A 340 17.27 29.74 6.45
CA LEU A 340 16.17 30.69 6.42
C LEU A 340 16.75 32.11 6.22
N GLY A 341 16.48 32.73 5.08
CA GLY A 341 17.02 34.06 4.74
C GLY A 341 16.51 35.19 5.64
N SER A 342 17.37 36.19 5.87
CA SER A 342 17.25 37.59 6.37
C SER A 342 16.20 38.02 7.43
N LYS A 343 15.14 37.26 7.72
CA LYS A 343 14.24 37.52 8.84
C LYS A 343 14.89 37.06 10.14
N GLU A 344 14.94 37.96 11.12
CA GLU A 344 15.48 37.67 12.43
C GLU A 344 14.61 36.62 13.14
N TYR A 345 15.20 35.46 13.44
CA TYR A 345 14.57 34.42 14.24
C TYR A 345 14.95 34.60 15.70
N ASN A 346 13.94 34.74 16.57
CA ASN A 346 14.15 34.84 18.00
C ASN A 346 14.23 33.45 18.63
N CYS A 347 15.44 33.03 19.00
CA CYS A 347 15.62 31.74 19.66
C CYS A 347 15.19 31.82 21.12
N GLY A 348 14.17 31.06 21.52
CA GLY A 348 13.66 31.04 22.90
C GLY A 348 14.63 30.50 23.97
N LYS A 349 15.73 29.83 23.57
CA LYS A 349 16.76 29.34 24.51
C LYS A 349 17.83 30.38 24.81
N CYS A 350 18.35 31.07 23.79
CA CYS A 350 19.39 32.09 23.99
C CYS A 350 18.83 33.52 24.07
N ASN A 351 17.52 33.70 23.83
CA ASN A 351 16.79 34.98 23.79
C ASN A 351 17.46 36.04 22.91
N LYS A 352 18.09 35.61 21.81
CA LYS A 352 18.78 36.49 20.87
C LYS A 352 18.25 36.24 19.46
N SER A 353 18.09 37.32 18.71
CA SER A 353 17.87 37.28 17.27
C SER A 353 19.04 36.59 16.58
N SER A 354 18.76 35.57 15.77
CA SER A 354 19.73 34.96 14.87
C SER A 354 19.31 35.22 13.42
N ARG A 355 20.27 35.64 12.61
CA ARG A 355 20.14 35.68 11.14
C ARG A 355 20.66 34.40 10.48
N GLU A 356 21.27 33.52 11.27
CA GLU A 356 21.80 32.23 10.85
C GLU A 356 20.97 31.13 11.52
N VAL A 357 19.92 30.73 10.81
CA VAL A 357 19.02 29.65 11.22
C VAL A 357 18.87 28.71 10.05
N SER A 358 19.04 27.43 10.33
CA SER A 358 18.78 26.38 9.35
C SER A 358 17.46 25.69 9.65
N LYS A 359 16.72 25.36 8.58
CA LYS A 359 15.52 24.53 8.63
C LYS A 359 15.81 23.23 7.88
N ARG A 360 15.28 22.12 8.38
CA ARG A 360 15.33 20.83 7.69
C ARG A 360 13.99 20.12 7.83
N MET A 361 13.46 19.62 6.73
CA MET A 361 12.34 18.69 6.73
C MET A 361 12.85 17.25 6.72
N SER A 362 12.14 16.35 7.37
CA SER A 362 12.44 14.91 7.38
C SER A 362 11.17 14.12 7.65
N ILE A 363 11.19 12.80 7.41
CA ILE A 363 10.02 11.95 7.65
C ILE A 363 10.16 11.26 9.01
N SER A 364 9.29 11.58 9.96
CA SER A 364 9.30 10.95 11.30
C SER A 364 8.46 9.69 11.36
N LYS A 365 7.37 9.62 10.58
CA LYS A 365 6.51 8.43 10.44
C LYS A 365 6.19 8.19 8.98
N LEU A 366 6.57 7.02 8.47
CA LEU A 366 6.25 6.58 7.12
C LEU A 366 4.84 5.94 7.08
N PRO A 367 3.99 6.28 6.09
CA PRO A 367 2.69 5.64 5.88
C PRO A 367 2.84 4.29 5.15
N PRO A 368 1.87 3.37 5.28
CA PRO A 368 1.81 2.17 4.43
C PRO A 368 1.80 2.45 2.93
N VAL A 369 1.22 3.56 2.50
CA VAL A 369 1.22 4.00 1.11
C VAL A 369 1.76 5.42 1.01
N LEU A 370 2.82 5.58 0.22
CA LEU A 370 3.43 6.86 -0.11
C LEU A 370 2.86 7.39 -1.42
N SER A 371 2.43 8.64 -1.40
CA SER A 371 1.97 9.38 -2.56
C SER A 371 2.93 10.54 -2.82
N PHE A 372 3.55 10.57 -3.99
CA PHE A 372 4.43 11.65 -4.41
C PHE A 372 3.77 12.47 -5.51
N GLN A 373 3.72 13.78 -5.34
CA GLN A 373 3.32 14.72 -6.38
C GLN A 373 4.56 15.46 -6.88
N PHE A 374 4.77 15.53 -8.19
CA PHE A 374 5.80 16.39 -8.76
C PHE A 374 5.20 17.77 -9.05
N LYS A 375 5.72 18.83 -8.43
CA LYS A 375 5.27 20.22 -8.65
C LYS A 375 5.70 20.69 -10.04
N ARG A 376 4.91 20.33 -11.05
CA ARG A 376 5.17 20.63 -12.45
C ARG A 376 4.70 22.01 -12.89
N PHE A 377 4.04 22.79 -12.02
CA PHE A 377 3.48 24.09 -12.39
C PHE A 377 4.18 25.21 -11.60
N GLU A 378 4.83 26.11 -12.32
CA GLU A 378 5.53 27.26 -11.75
C GLU A 378 4.80 28.56 -12.12
N HIS A 379 4.54 29.42 -11.13
CA HIS A 379 4.05 30.79 -11.35
C HIS A 379 5.24 31.74 -11.30
N LYS A 380 5.58 32.40 -12.41
CA LYS A 380 6.64 33.42 -12.42
C LYS A 380 6.13 34.73 -11.82
N THR A 381 6.86 35.26 -10.85
CA THR A 381 6.62 36.56 -10.21
C THR A 381 7.12 37.72 -11.08
N SER A 382 6.68 37.79 -12.34
CA SER A 382 6.94 38.93 -13.25
C SER A 382 5.63 39.56 -13.70
N ASP A 383 5.68 40.77 -14.26
CA ASP A 383 4.54 41.64 -14.64
C ASP A 383 3.42 40.99 -15.48
N LYS A 384 3.64 39.79 -16.01
CA LYS A 384 2.59 38.89 -16.50
C LYS A 384 2.71 37.52 -15.82
N PRO A 385 1.77 37.14 -14.93
CA PRO A 385 1.77 35.83 -14.28
C PRO A 385 1.37 34.77 -15.32
N THR A 386 2.35 34.26 -16.05
CA THR A 386 2.15 33.10 -16.93
C THR A 386 2.63 31.86 -16.19
N ALA A 387 1.69 30.99 -15.84
CA ALA A 387 2.01 29.69 -15.27
C ALA A 387 2.72 28.85 -16.35
N ARG A 388 3.82 28.18 -15.98
CA ARG A 388 4.60 27.33 -16.90
C ARG A 388 4.61 25.88 -16.42
N LYS A 389 4.35 24.94 -17.33
CA LYS A 389 4.48 23.51 -17.09
C LYS A 389 5.93 23.07 -17.25
N LEU A 390 6.42 22.27 -16.31
CA LEU A 390 7.70 21.58 -16.35
C LEU A 390 7.49 20.20 -16.97
N ASP A 391 7.74 20.10 -18.27
CA ASP A 391 7.71 18.83 -19.01
C ASP A 391 9.02 18.05 -18.88
N THR A 392 9.89 18.35 -17.92
CA THR A 392 11.13 17.59 -17.71
C THR A 392 10.79 16.17 -17.23
N PRO A 393 11.29 15.10 -17.88
CA PRO A 393 11.07 13.74 -17.41
C PRO A 393 11.67 13.55 -16.02
N VAL A 394 10.94 12.85 -15.16
CA VAL A 394 11.42 12.47 -13.82
C VAL A 394 11.65 10.97 -13.83
N ARG A 395 12.86 10.53 -13.48
CA ARG A 395 13.19 9.11 -13.33
C ARG A 395 12.80 8.65 -11.93
N PHE A 396 11.93 7.65 -11.84
CA PHE A 396 11.51 7.04 -10.59
C PHE A 396 11.74 5.52 -10.67
N PRO A 397 12.16 4.87 -9.59
CA PRO A 397 12.45 3.43 -9.60
C PRO A 397 11.20 2.57 -9.37
N ALA A 398 11.24 1.30 -9.74
CA ALA A 398 10.15 0.37 -9.39
C ALA A 398 10.08 0.09 -7.88
N THR A 399 11.20 0.16 -7.18
CA THR A 399 11.31 0.00 -5.73
C THR A 399 12.13 1.15 -5.15
N ILE A 400 11.71 1.70 -4.01
CA ILE A 400 12.44 2.76 -3.30
C ILE A 400 12.65 2.39 -1.83
N ASN A 401 13.85 2.69 -1.32
CA ASN A 401 14.13 2.65 0.11
C ASN A 401 14.02 4.05 0.70
N MET A 402 13.17 4.21 1.71
CA MET A 402 12.89 5.50 2.33
C MET A 402 13.73 5.79 3.59
N ALA A 403 14.53 4.84 4.07
CA ALA A 403 15.33 5.01 5.29
C ALA A 403 16.19 6.28 5.28
N PRO A 404 16.91 6.64 4.18
CA PRO A 404 17.78 7.81 4.15
C PRO A 404 17.07 9.16 4.38
N PHE A 405 15.75 9.21 4.17
CA PHE A 405 14.95 10.43 4.26
C PHE A 405 14.23 10.57 5.61
N THR A 406 14.42 9.60 6.52
CA THR A 406 13.79 9.60 7.83
C THR A 406 14.53 10.47 8.84
N SER A 407 13.80 11.01 9.82
CA SER A 407 14.38 11.84 10.88
C SER A 407 15.41 11.08 11.72
N ILE A 408 15.24 9.76 11.88
CA ILE A 408 16.16 8.89 12.61
C ILE A 408 17.49 8.78 11.86
N ALA A 409 17.46 8.45 10.57
CA ALA A 409 18.66 8.34 9.74
C ALA A 409 19.44 9.66 9.63
N LEU A 410 18.73 10.78 9.47
CA LEU A 410 19.37 12.09 9.31
C LEU A 410 20.03 12.62 10.59
N LYS A 411 19.51 12.28 11.78
CA LYS A 411 20.11 12.67 13.07
C LYS A 411 21.38 11.90 13.41
N GLU A 412 21.54 10.69 12.88
CA GLU A 412 22.70 9.83 13.17
C GLU A 412 23.89 10.12 12.26
N ASN A 413 23.66 10.46 10.99
CA ASN A 413 24.73 10.92 10.10
C ASN A 413 25.47 12.17 10.64
N GLU A 414 24.86 12.93 11.56
CA GLU A 414 25.47 14.08 12.22
C GLU A 414 26.31 13.71 13.47
N LYS A 415 26.19 12.47 13.97
CA LYS A 415 26.95 11.96 15.12
C LYS A 415 27.87 10.83 14.66
N GLU A 416 29.05 11.18 14.17
CA GLU A 416 30.12 10.20 13.92
C GLU A 416 30.30 9.31 15.16
N ASN A 417 30.19 7.98 14.99
CA ASN A 417 30.50 6.92 15.96
C ASN A 417 29.42 6.36 16.91
N ASN A 418 28.14 6.25 16.53
CA ASN A 418 27.27 5.25 17.18
C ASN A 418 26.28 4.62 16.18
N PHE A 419 26.53 3.36 15.82
CA PHE A 419 25.65 2.50 15.00
C PHE A 419 24.46 2.04 15.86
N ALA A 420 23.39 2.84 15.92
CA ALA A 420 22.11 2.31 16.33
C ALA A 420 21.46 1.66 15.09
N SER A 421 21.01 0.42 15.24
CA SER A 421 20.40 -0.35 14.15
C SER A 421 19.06 0.31 13.78
N PHE A 422 18.92 0.84 12.56
CA PHE A 422 17.68 1.43 12.01
C PHE A 422 16.52 0.42 11.84
N GLY A 423 16.59 -0.73 12.51
CA GLY A 423 15.90 -1.92 12.07
C GLY A 423 16.38 -2.38 10.67
N PRO A 424 15.76 -3.44 10.15
CA PRO A 424 16.07 -3.98 8.84
C PRO A 424 15.70 -3.02 7.71
N GLU A 425 16.55 -2.92 6.70
CA GLU A 425 16.34 -2.06 5.52
C GLU A 425 15.01 -2.33 4.82
N VAL A 426 14.57 -3.60 4.84
CA VAL A 426 13.30 -4.09 4.30
C VAL A 426 12.06 -3.40 4.91
N MET A 427 12.15 -2.85 6.13
CA MET A 427 11.07 -2.06 6.74
C MET A 427 10.87 -0.68 6.11
N TYR A 428 11.76 -0.26 5.22
CA TYR A 428 11.71 1.02 4.53
C TYR A 428 11.55 0.86 3.02
N GLU A 429 11.36 -0.38 2.56
CA GLU A 429 11.18 -0.69 1.15
C GLU A 429 9.72 -0.53 0.72
N TYR A 430 9.53 0.13 -0.41
CA TYR A 430 8.26 0.31 -1.05
C TYR A 430 8.31 -0.06 -2.52
N ASP A 431 7.23 -0.62 -3.03
CA ASP A 431 7.06 -0.97 -4.44
C ASP A 431 6.04 -0.06 -5.12
N LEU A 432 6.40 0.40 -6.31
CA LEU A 432 5.54 1.18 -7.17
C LEU A 432 4.34 0.33 -7.59
N PHE A 433 3.13 0.86 -7.44
CA PHE A 433 1.92 0.18 -7.89
C PHE A 433 1.03 1.04 -8.79
N ALA A 434 1.16 2.37 -8.78
CA ALA A 434 0.44 3.24 -9.70
C ALA A 434 1.22 4.52 -10.03
N VAL A 435 0.99 5.06 -11.23
CA VAL A 435 1.57 6.31 -11.73
C VAL A 435 0.49 7.07 -12.49
N ILE A 436 0.20 8.31 -12.06
CA ILE A 436 -0.63 9.23 -12.82
C ILE A 436 0.27 10.06 -13.72
N ASN A 437 -0.13 10.19 -14.97
CA ASN A 437 0.56 10.95 -16.02
C ASN A 437 -0.27 12.16 -16.42
N HIS A 438 0.41 13.24 -16.82
CA HIS A 438 -0.26 14.41 -17.38
C HIS A 438 0.41 14.86 -18.67
N GLU A 439 -0.33 14.78 -19.77
CA GLU A 439 0.07 15.20 -21.11
C GLU A 439 -0.66 16.50 -21.49
N GLY A 440 -0.05 17.38 -22.29
CA GLY A 440 -0.64 18.67 -22.67
C GLY A 440 -0.25 19.86 -21.76
N GLN A 441 -0.97 20.97 -21.89
CA GLN A 441 -0.69 22.25 -21.22
C GLN A 441 -1.41 22.37 -19.88
N ILE A 442 -1.15 23.44 -19.11
CA ILE A 442 -1.79 23.67 -17.80
C ILE A 442 -3.32 23.84 -17.94
N SER A 443 -3.76 24.54 -18.99
CA SER A 443 -5.17 24.85 -19.21
C SER A 443 -5.91 23.86 -20.10
N ASN A 444 -5.17 22.92 -20.72
CA ASN A 444 -5.74 21.90 -21.59
C ASN A 444 -4.78 20.71 -21.64
N GLY A 445 -5.05 19.72 -20.81
CA GLY A 445 -4.26 18.51 -20.71
C GLY A 445 -5.13 17.27 -20.53
N HIS A 446 -4.46 16.12 -20.53
CA HIS A 446 -5.11 14.82 -20.39
C HIS A 446 -4.35 13.97 -19.37
N TYR A 447 -5.11 13.35 -18.48
CA TYR A 447 -4.58 12.46 -17.47
C TYR A 447 -4.73 11.01 -17.90
N THR A 448 -3.65 10.23 -17.75
CA THR A 448 -3.69 8.77 -17.90
C THR A 448 -3.06 8.11 -16.68
N ASN A 449 -3.33 6.84 -16.45
CA ASN A 449 -2.81 6.10 -15.30
C ASN A 449 -2.12 4.80 -15.74
N PHE A 450 -0.99 4.47 -15.14
CA PHE A 450 -0.47 3.11 -15.12
C PHE A 450 -0.74 2.51 -13.75
N ALA A 451 -1.30 1.31 -13.69
CA ALA A 451 -1.42 0.57 -12.44
C ALA A 451 -0.99 -0.89 -12.60
N ARG A 452 -0.45 -1.43 -11.51
CA ARG A 452 -0.04 -2.82 -11.41
C ARG A 452 -1.21 -3.66 -10.94
N PHE A 453 -1.45 -4.78 -11.63
CA PHE A 453 -2.37 -5.82 -11.20
C PHE A 453 -1.63 -7.15 -11.22
N GLY A 454 -1.47 -7.78 -10.05
CA GLY A 454 -0.57 -8.93 -9.90
C GLY A 454 0.88 -8.55 -10.25
N SER A 455 1.48 -9.28 -11.19
CA SER A 455 2.82 -9.03 -11.75
C SER A 455 2.80 -8.18 -13.01
N GLU A 456 1.62 -7.86 -13.56
CA GLU A 456 1.44 -7.19 -14.84
C GLU A 456 1.14 -5.69 -14.67
N TRP A 457 1.41 -4.93 -15.73
CA TRP A 457 1.14 -3.49 -15.78
C TRP A 457 0.09 -3.19 -16.84
N TYR A 458 -0.81 -2.26 -16.53
CA TYR A 458 -1.85 -1.82 -17.44
C TYR A 458 -1.86 -0.30 -17.53
N ARG A 459 -2.11 0.24 -18.72
CA ARG A 459 -2.38 1.66 -18.94
C ARG A 459 -3.88 1.86 -19.07
N PHE A 460 -4.41 2.76 -18.25
CA PHE A 460 -5.79 3.21 -18.20
C PHE A 460 -5.87 4.61 -18.79
N ASP A 461 -6.58 4.73 -19.90
CA ASP A 461 -6.85 5.96 -20.62
C ASP A 461 -8.37 6.06 -20.78
N ASP A 462 -9.01 6.59 -19.73
CA ASP A 462 -10.46 6.57 -19.55
C ASP A 462 -11.06 5.16 -19.78
N ASP A 463 -11.83 4.99 -20.85
CA ASP A 463 -12.52 3.76 -21.21
C ASP A 463 -11.57 2.68 -21.75
N LYS A 464 -10.36 3.07 -22.16
CA LYS A 464 -9.38 2.18 -22.79
C LYS A 464 -8.41 1.63 -21.76
N VAL A 465 -8.43 0.31 -21.60
CA VAL A 465 -7.45 -0.44 -20.80
C VAL A 465 -6.55 -1.22 -21.74
N THR A 466 -5.25 -1.01 -21.62
CA THR A 466 -4.25 -1.68 -22.47
C THR A 466 -3.18 -2.33 -21.61
N HIS A 467 -2.81 -3.56 -21.94
CA HIS A 467 -1.65 -4.20 -21.32
C HIS A 467 -0.38 -3.40 -21.61
N SER A 468 0.52 -3.31 -20.64
CA SER A 468 1.75 -2.55 -20.71
C SER A 468 2.89 -3.23 -19.95
N SER A 469 4.06 -2.60 -19.93
CA SER A 469 5.24 -3.10 -19.22
C SER A 469 5.67 -2.13 -18.13
N LEU A 470 6.38 -2.66 -17.14
CA LEU A 470 7.04 -1.83 -16.14
C LEU A 470 7.95 -0.78 -16.80
N SER A 471 8.71 -1.15 -17.85
CA SER A 471 9.58 -0.19 -18.56
C SER A 471 8.78 0.98 -19.13
N ALA A 472 7.66 0.71 -19.80
CA ALA A 472 6.81 1.77 -20.36
C ALA A 472 6.24 2.67 -19.27
N CYS A 473 5.88 2.11 -18.11
CA CYS A 473 5.48 2.88 -16.94
C CYS A 473 6.63 3.78 -16.44
N LEU A 474 7.83 3.24 -16.26
CA LEU A 474 8.99 3.98 -15.74
C LEU A 474 9.49 5.09 -16.69
N ASP A 475 9.30 4.94 -18.00
CA ASP A 475 9.65 5.94 -19.01
C ASP A 475 8.58 7.05 -19.17
N SER A 476 7.45 6.91 -18.48
CA SER A 476 6.28 7.77 -18.65
C SER A 476 6.43 9.16 -18.00
N ARG A 477 5.59 10.11 -18.41
CA ARG A 477 5.56 11.50 -17.88
C ARG A 477 4.83 11.58 -16.54
N ALA A 478 5.43 11.05 -15.48
CA ALA A 478 4.80 10.97 -14.16
C ALA A 478 4.46 12.36 -13.59
N TYR A 479 3.19 12.56 -13.25
CA TYR A 479 2.68 13.66 -12.44
C TYR A 479 2.61 13.26 -10.96
N MET A 480 2.10 12.07 -10.67
CA MET A 480 2.12 11.47 -9.34
C MET A 480 2.60 10.02 -9.39
N CYS A 481 3.29 9.56 -8.34
CA CYS A 481 3.67 8.17 -8.15
C CYS A 481 3.17 7.65 -6.80
N PHE A 482 2.67 6.41 -6.80
CA PHE A 482 2.14 5.75 -5.61
C PHE A 482 2.92 4.46 -5.33
N TYR A 483 3.39 4.36 -4.09
CA TYR A 483 4.25 3.30 -3.60
C TYR A 483 3.62 2.65 -2.37
N VAL A 484 3.54 1.33 -2.35
CA VAL A 484 3.04 0.56 -1.19
C VAL A 484 4.21 -0.07 -0.46
N LYS A 485 4.18 -0.02 0.87
CA LYS A 485 5.20 -0.62 1.73
C LYS A 485 5.20 -2.12 1.50
N ARG A 486 6.39 -2.70 1.25
CA ARG A 486 6.52 -4.14 0.96
C ARG A 486 6.11 -4.99 2.16
N HIS A 487 6.41 -4.53 3.36
CA HIS A 487 6.05 -5.21 4.61
C HIS A 487 5.31 -4.26 5.54
N LEU A 488 4.06 -4.60 5.84
CA LEU A 488 3.24 -3.87 6.80
C LEU A 488 3.60 -4.33 8.21
N ASP A 489 3.81 -3.39 9.13
CA ASP A 489 4.06 -3.71 10.53
C ASP A 489 2.72 -3.96 11.22
N TYR A 490 2.32 -5.23 11.31
CA TYR A 490 1.20 -5.61 12.16
C TYR A 490 1.64 -5.46 13.63
N GLN A 491 0.95 -4.59 14.38
CA GLN A 491 1.04 -4.54 15.84
C GLN A 491 -0.20 -5.22 16.45
N PRO A 492 -0.14 -6.53 16.74
CA PRO A 492 -1.32 -7.33 17.08
C PRO A 492 -1.86 -7.06 18.49
N HIS A 493 -1.03 -6.47 19.37
CA HIS A 493 -1.40 -6.19 20.77
C HIS A 493 -1.91 -4.78 21.03
N THR A 494 -1.99 -3.94 20.01
CA THR A 494 -2.84 -2.76 20.10
C THR A 494 -4.26 -3.24 19.91
N ARG A 495 -4.95 -3.48 21.04
CA ARG A 495 -6.41 -3.60 21.05
C ARG A 495 -6.91 -2.42 20.21
N PRO A 496 -7.49 -2.66 19.02
CA PRO A 496 -7.69 -1.58 18.07
C PRO A 496 -8.48 -0.48 18.76
N THR A 497 -8.06 0.78 18.63
CA THR A 497 -8.68 1.86 19.38
C THR A 497 -10.19 1.92 19.17
N TYR A 498 -10.72 1.49 18.02
CA TYR A 498 -12.16 1.37 17.80
C TYR A 498 -12.86 0.34 18.70
N VAL A 499 -12.19 -0.75 19.10
CA VAL A 499 -12.74 -1.73 20.07
C VAL A 499 -12.84 -1.07 21.44
N LEU A 500 -11.79 -0.36 21.85
CA LEU A 500 -11.78 0.41 23.09
C LEU A 500 -12.83 1.54 23.07
N THR A 501 -12.92 2.29 21.97
CA THR A 501 -13.89 3.37 21.79
C THR A 501 -15.32 2.84 21.79
N ARG A 502 -15.61 1.74 21.07
CA ARG A 502 -16.94 1.11 21.08
C ARG A 502 -17.36 0.65 22.46
N GLU A 503 -16.43 0.06 23.21
CA GLU A 503 -16.73 -0.33 24.58
C GLU A 503 -17.00 0.89 25.47
N THR A 504 -16.22 1.97 25.34
CA THR A 504 -16.48 3.21 26.08
C THR A 504 -17.78 3.90 25.67
N GLU A 505 -18.12 3.89 24.38
CA GLU A 505 -19.38 4.44 23.87
C GLU A 505 -20.58 3.60 24.32
N ALA A 506 -20.48 2.27 24.26
CA ALA A 506 -21.51 1.35 24.75
C ALA A 506 -21.72 1.47 26.26
N VAL A 507 -20.66 1.75 27.03
CA VAL A 507 -20.78 2.08 28.46
C VAL A 507 -21.51 3.40 28.65
N ARG A 508 -21.14 4.44 27.90
CA ARG A 508 -21.78 5.76 27.98
C ARG A 508 -23.24 5.74 27.57
N GLU A 509 -23.61 4.96 26.55
CA GLU A 509 -25.00 4.75 26.13
C GLU A 509 -25.81 4.05 27.22
N LYS A 510 -25.27 3.00 27.84
CA LYS A 510 -25.92 2.33 28.99
C LYS A 510 -26.10 3.24 30.20
N GLU A 511 -25.13 4.13 30.47
CA GLU A 511 -25.26 5.12 31.54
C GLU A 511 -26.38 6.13 31.22
N LEU A 512 -26.45 6.62 29.98
CA LEU A 512 -27.51 7.53 29.55
C LEU A 512 -28.90 6.89 29.62
N GLU A 513 -29.02 5.60 29.25
CA GLU A 513 -30.27 4.84 29.38
C GLU A 513 -30.69 4.70 30.85
N ARG A 514 -29.75 4.40 31.76
CA ARG A 514 -30.02 4.35 33.20
C ARG A 514 -30.44 5.69 33.77
N GLU A 515 -29.81 6.79 33.35
CA GLU A 515 -30.21 8.13 33.77
C GLU A 515 -31.62 8.50 33.30
N LYS A 516 -31.98 8.14 32.06
CA LYS A 516 -33.34 8.33 31.53
C LYS A 516 -34.37 7.49 32.29
N GLU A 517 -34.05 6.24 32.60
CA GLU A 517 -34.92 5.36 33.38
C GLU A 517 -35.11 5.88 34.81
N ALA A 518 -34.03 6.33 35.45
CA ALA A 518 -34.07 6.95 36.78
C ALA A 518 -34.87 8.27 36.78
N ALA A 519 -34.75 9.08 35.73
CA ALA A 519 -35.54 10.30 35.58
C ALA A 519 -37.03 9.99 35.43
N ARG A 520 -37.38 8.95 34.65
CA ARG A 520 -38.75 8.48 34.48
C ARG A 520 -39.35 7.94 35.78
N LEU A 521 -38.58 7.19 36.56
CA LEU A 521 -39.00 6.71 37.89
C LEU A 521 -39.28 7.87 38.85
N LYS A 522 -38.42 8.90 38.88
CA LYS A 522 -38.66 10.10 39.71
C LYS A 522 -39.91 10.88 39.29
N GLU A 523 -40.22 10.90 38.00
CA GLU A 523 -41.43 11.55 37.49
C GLU A 523 -42.68 10.80 37.95
N VAL A 524 -42.66 9.46 37.87
CA VAL A 524 -43.74 8.60 38.39
C VAL A 524 -43.90 8.76 39.91
N ASP A 525 -42.81 8.77 40.67
CA ASP A 525 -42.89 8.98 42.13
C ASP A 525 -43.50 10.34 42.47
N ARG A 526 -43.14 11.40 41.73
CA ARG A 526 -43.73 12.73 41.92
C ARG A 526 -45.22 12.76 41.59
N GLU A 527 -45.64 12.09 40.51
CA GLU A 527 -47.07 11.97 40.17
C GLU A 527 -47.87 11.19 41.23
N VAL A 528 -47.27 10.16 41.82
CA VAL A 528 -47.87 9.39 42.91
C VAL A 528 -47.99 10.23 44.19
N ASP A 529 -46.95 10.99 44.55
CA ASP A 529 -46.96 11.90 45.70
C ASP A 529 -48.00 13.03 45.52
N ASP A 530 -48.08 13.63 44.33
CA ASP A 530 -49.08 14.65 44.00
C ASP A 530 -50.51 14.08 44.07
N ALA A 531 -50.72 12.85 43.61
CA ALA A 531 -52.02 12.17 43.70
C ALA A 531 -52.40 11.82 45.14
N LEU A 532 -51.44 11.42 45.98
CA LEU A 532 -51.64 11.18 47.42
C LEU A 532 -52.01 12.48 48.15
N LEU A 533 -51.34 13.58 47.83
CA LEU A 533 -51.65 14.91 48.40
C LEU A 533 -53.02 15.44 47.96
N ALA A 534 -53.53 15.05 46.79
CA ALA A 534 -54.86 15.43 46.32
C ALA A 534 -56.02 14.63 46.97
N VAL A 535 -55.71 13.54 47.68
CA VAL A 535 -56.71 12.67 48.36
C VAL A 535 -56.80 12.96 49.87
N ILE A 536 -55.90 13.77 50.42
CA ILE A 536 -55.90 14.29 51.80
C ILE A 536 -56.56 15.67 51.81
#